data_AF-A0A7V5CA74-F1
#
_entry.id   AF-A0A7V5CA74-F1
#
_cell.length_a   1.000
_cell.length_b   1.000
_cell.length_c   1.000
_cell.angle_alpha   90.00
_cell.angle_beta   90.00
_cell.angle_gamma   90.00
#
_symmetry.space_group_name_H-M   'P 1'
#
loop_
_entity.id
_entity.type
_entity.pdbx_description
1 polymer ?
#
loop_
_entity_poly.entity_id
_entity_poly.type
_entity_poly.pdbx_seq_one_letter_code
_entity_poly.pdbx_strand_id
1 'polypeptide(L)'
;LSGGAGNDHLDGGTGRDTLNGGDGDDWLDGGLWADTLFGDAGDDELIGNAGNDELHGGLGNDVISGGDGADTIFGDDGNDTITG
;
A
#
# COMPACT_ATOMS: atom_id res chain seq x y z
N LEU A 1 7.91 -1.01 -8.19
CA LEU A 1 7.80 0.41 -8.59
C LEU A 1 8.14 1.29 -7.40
N SER A 2 8.67 2.50 -7.61
CA SER A 2 8.94 3.46 -6.53
C SER A 2 8.56 4.87 -7.00
N GLY A 3 7.84 5.63 -6.16
CA GLY A 3 7.38 6.99 -6.42
C GLY A 3 8.47 8.02 -6.12
N GLY A 4 9.00 7.96 -4.90
CA GLY A 4 10.16 8.75 -4.48
C GLY A 4 9.74 9.94 -3.62
N ALA A 5 9.53 11.10 -4.22
CA ALA A 5 9.19 12.30 -3.45
C ALA A 5 8.05 13.08 -4.11
N GLY A 6 7.12 13.55 -3.28
CA GLY A 6 5.85 14.11 -3.71
C GLY A 6 4.79 13.02 -3.82
N ASN A 7 3.55 13.45 -4.02
CA ASN A 7 2.39 12.56 -4.07
C ASN A 7 2.33 11.82 -5.41
N ASP A 8 2.49 10.51 -5.37
CA ASP A 8 2.62 9.62 -6.51
C ASP A 8 1.42 8.67 -6.65
N HIS A 9 1.29 8.08 -7.85
CA HIS A 9 0.29 7.07 -8.18
C HIS A 9 0.97 5.86 -8.81
N LEU A 10 0.92 4.73 -8.11
CA LEU A 10 1.61 3.49 -8.46
C LEU A 10 0.59 2.37 -8.70
N ASP A 11 0.70 1.69 -9.84
CA ASP A 11 -0.15 0.56 -10.24
C ASP A 11 0.75 -0.64 -10.60
N GLY A 12 0.62 -1.74 -9.87
CA GLY A 12 1.32 -3.02 -10.09
C GLY A 12 0.67 -3.87 -11.18
N GLY A 13 -0.65 -3.77 -11.34
CA GLY A 13 -1.42 -4.44 -12.36
C GLY A 13 -1.51 -5.96 -12.17
N THR A 14 -0.66 -6.72 -12.85
CA THR A 14 -0.69 -8.19 -12.76
C THR A 14 0.68 -8.73 -12.48
N GLY A 15 0.78 -9.62 -11.50
CA GLY A 15 2.01 -10.31 -11.16
C GLY A 15 2.26 -10.16 -9.69
N ARG A 16 3.42 -10.62 -9.23
CA ARG A 16 3.85 -10.25 -7.87
C ARG A 16 4.67 -8.98 -7.97
N ASP A 17 4.13 -7.92 -7.42
CA ASP A 17 4.70 -6.60 -7.47
C ASP A 17 5.23 -6.14 -6.11
N THR A 18 6.12 -5.15 -6.16
CA THR A 18 6.61 -4.46 -4.96
C THR A 18 6.53 -2.98 -5.24
N LEU A 19 5.68 -2.25 -4.51
CA LEU A 19 5.42 -0.82 -4.65
C LEU A 19 5.93 -0.09 -3.41
N ASN A 20 6.49 1.09 -3.60
CA ASN A 20 7.06 1.92 -2.55
C ASN A 20 6.70 3.39 -2.87
N GLY A 21 5.88 4.01 -2.03
CA GLY A 21 5.40 5.39 -2.20
C GLY A 21 6.55 6.36 -2.08
N GLY A 22 7.11 6.45 -0.87
CA GLY A 22 8.25 7.29 -0.55
C GLY A 22 7.83 8.46 0.34
N ASP A 23 8.30 9.66 0.03
CA ASP A 23 7.84 10.87 0.71
C ASP A 23 6.61 11.45 -0.01
N GLY A 24 5.50 11.68 0.68
CA GLY A 24 4.29 12.29 0.10
C GLY A 24 3.05 11.48 0.41
N ASP A 25 1.87 12.04 0.13
CA ASP A 25 0.61 11.29 0.27
C ASP A 25 0.36 10.52 -1.03
N ASP A 26 0.61 9.21 -1.00
CA ASP A 26 0.69 8.36 -2.19
C ASP A 26 -0.54 7.47 -2.35
N TRP A 27 -0.77 7.04 -3.60
CA TRP A 27 -1.78 6.04 -3.94
C TRP A 27 -1.14 4.81 -4.57
N LEU A 28 -1.29 3.66 -3.95
CA LEU A 28 -0.67 2.39 -4.34
C LEU A 28 -1.74 1.31 -4.56
N ASP A 29 -1.73 0.69 -5.74
CA ASP A 29 -2.56 -0.47 -6.09
C ASP A 29 -1.68 -1.66 -6.52
N GLY A 30 -1.76 -2.77 -5.78
CA GLY A 30 -1.03 -4.01 -6.07
C GLY A 30 -1.59 -4.75 -7.28
N GLY A 31 -2.91 -4.84 -7.36
CA GLY A 31 -3.64 -5.45 -8.46
C GLY A 31 -3.95 -6.93 -8.22
N LEU A 32 -3.44 -7.81 -9.08
CA LEU A 32 -3.66 -9.25 -8.97
C LEU A 32 -2.42 -9.95 -8.48
N TRP A 33 -2.63 -11.02 -7.71
CA TRP A 33 -1.65 -11.90 -7.08
C TRP A 33 -1.09 -11.31 -5.78
N ALA A 34 -0.10 -11.98 -5.19
CA ALA A 34 0.41 -11.63 -3.88
C ALA A 34 1.46 -10.52 -4.00
N ASP A 35 1.14 -9.32 -3.53
CA ASP A 35 1.93 -8.10 -3.67
C ASP A 35 2.56 -7.63 -2.37
N THR A 36 3.48 -6.66 -2.47
CA THR A 36 4.06 -5.97 -1.32
C THR A 36 4.03 -4.46 -1.52
N LEU A 37 3.29 -3.75 -0.67
CA LEU A 37 3.09 -2.30 -0.75
C LEU A 37 3.68 -1.62 0.50
N PHE A 38 4.44 -0.55 0.29
CA PHE A 38 4.96 0.34 1.33
C PHE A 38 4.51 1.78 1.02
N GLY A 39 3.72 2.40 1.90
CA GLY A 39 3.38 3.83 1.80
C GLY A 39 4.58 4.71 2.09
N ASP A 40 5.33 4.35 3.14
CA ASP A 40 6.49 5.06 3.69
C ASP A 40 6.12 6.30 4.50
N ALA A 41 6.11 7.51 3.93
CA ALA A 41 5.93 8.73 4.70
C ALA A 41 4.89 9.67 4.07
N GLY A 42 3.76 9.84 4.73
CA GLY A 42 2.63 10.65 4.26
C GLY A 42 1.32 10.02 4.68
N ASP A 43 0.19 10.67 4.40
CA ASP A 43 -1.11 10.04 4.61
C ASP A 43 -1.48 9.23 3.35
N ASP A 44 -1.17 7.92 3.32
CA ASP A 44 -1.19 7.09 2.11
C ASP A 44 -2.49 6.30 1.90
N GLU A 45 -2.79 5.94 0.65
CA GLU A 45 -3.86 5.01 0.27
C GLU A 45 -3.28 3.74 -0.38
N LEU A 46 -3.39 2.60 0.32
CA LEU A 46 -2.87 1.30 -0.12
C LEU A 46 -4.00 0.31 -0.40
N ILE A 47 -3.99 -0.28 -1.59
CA ILE A 47 -5.00 -1.24 -2.06
C ILE A 47 -4.31 -2.54 -2.53
N GLY A 48 -4.49 -3.64 -1.80
CA GLY A 48 -3.94 -4.95 -2.13
C GLY A 48 -4.70 -5.66 -3.27
N ASN A 49 -6.02 -5.44 -3.35
CA ASN A 49 -6.91 -6.06 -4.32
C ASN A 49 -7.04 -7.57 -4.14
N ALA A 50 -6.46 -8.42 -5.00
CA ALA A 50 -6.73 -9.87 -4.96
C ALA A 50 -5.42 -10.64 -4.83
N GLY A 51 -5.22 -11.33 -3.72
CA GLY A 51 -3.90 -11.84 -3.42
C GLY A 51 -3.77 -12.30 -1.99
N ASN A 52 -2.56 -12.63 -1.58
CA ASN A 52 -2.23 -12.66 -0.17
C ASN A 52 -1.15 -11.61 -0.01
N ASP A 53 -1.57 -10.42 0.36
CA ASP A 53 -0.75 -9.23 0.21
C ASP A 53 -0.04 -8.86 1.51
N GLU A 54 1.07 -8.14 1.39
CA GLU A 54 1.78 -7.55 2.51
C GLU A 54 1.76 -6.02 2.36
N LEU A 55 1.05 -5.33 3.24
CA LEU A 55 0.83 -3.88 3.16
C LEU A 55 1.38 -3.21 4.42
N HIS A 56 2.21 -2.18 4.24
CA HIS A 56 2.79 -1.35 5.30
C HIS A 56 2.43 0.11 5.05
N GLY A 57 1.64 0.71 5.93
CA GLY A 57 1.23 2.12 5.86
C GLY A 57 2.44 3.04 6.00
N GLY A 58 3.12 2.95 7.15
CA GLY A 58 4.34 3.70 7.41
C GLY A 58 4.09 4.83 8.41
N LEU A 59 4.54 6.04 8.10
CA LEU A 59 4.33 7.23 8.90
C LEU A 59 3.16 8.04 8.34
N GLY A 60 2.11 8.27 9.11
CA GLY A 60 0.97 9.08 8.66
C GLY A 60 -0.35 8.45 9.06
N ASN A 61 -1.46 9.02 8.65
CA ASN A 61 -2.77 8.45 8.88
C ASN A 61 -3.25 7.78 7.61
N ASP A 62 -3.04 6.48 7.52
CA ASP A 62 -3.19 5.76 6.27
C ASP A 62 -4.58 5.17 6.08
N VAL A 63 -4.94 4.93 4.82
CA VAL A 63 -6.11 4.15 4.42
C VAL A 63 -5.62 2.89 3.72
N ILE A 64 -5.83 1.73 4.35
CA ILE A 64 -5.30 0.46 3.87
C ILE A 64 -6.45 -0.53 3.64
N SER A 65 -6.52 -1.09 2.45
CA SER A 65 -7.47 -2.15 2.06
C SER A 65 -6.71 -3.39 1.60
N GLY A 66 -6.79 -4.49 2.35
CA GLY A 66 -6.21 -5.79 1.98
C GLY A 66 -6.91 -6.37 0.75
N GLY A 67 -8.23 -6.54 0.84
CA GLY A 67 -9.06 -7.01 -0.25
C GLY A 67 -9.34 -8.51 -0.17
N ASP A 68 -9.34 -9.19 -1.31
CA ASP A 68 -9.62 -10.61 -1.39
C ASP A 68 -8.36 -11.43 -1.07
N GLY A 69 -8.34 -12.05 0.11
CA GLY A 69 -7.43 -13.16 0.41
C GLY A 69 -6.94 -13.15 1.85
N ALA A 70 -5.71 -13.63 2.06
CA ALA A 70 -5.12 -13.72 3.40
C ALA A 70 -3.98 -12.72 3.52
N ASP A 71 -4.34 -11.48 3.84
CA ASP A 71 -3.42 -10.34 3.85
C ASP A 71 -2.74 -10.15 5.21
N THR A 72 -1.56 -9.55 5.16
CA THR A 72 -0.83 -9.07 6.33
C THR A 72 -0.75 -7.55 6.22
N ILE A 73 -1.40 -6.86 7.16
CA ILE A 73 -1.48 -5.39 7.15
C ILE A 73 -0.80 -4.85 8.41
N PHE A 74 0.13 -3.92 8.20
CA PHE A 74 0.76 -3.10 9.22
C PHE A 74 0.35 -1.64 8.96
N GLY A 75 -0.44 -1.04 9.87
CA GLY A 75 -0.73 0.40 9.80
C GLY A 75 0.45 1.26 10.25
N ASP A 76 1.35 0.70 11.06
CA ASP A 76 2.50 1.39 11.62
C ASP A 76 2.15 2.65 12.44
N ASP A 77 2.79 3.80 12.17
CA ASP A 77 2.74 4.97 13.03
C ASP A 77 1.65 5.96 12.56
N GLY A 78 0.51 5.98 13.25
CA GLY A 78 -0.50 7.02 13.07
C GLY A 78 -1.90 6.58 13.45
N ASN A 79 -2.92 7.23 12.89
CA ASN A 79 -4.32 6.84 13.08
C ASN A 79 -4.89 6.26 11.80
N ASP A 80 -4.69 4.95 11.61
CA ASP A 80 -4.98 4.30 10.34
C ASP A 80 -6.41 3.79 10.26
N THR A 81 -6.93 3.75 9.04
CA THR A 81 -8.17 3.09 8.69
C THR A 81 -7.85 1.83 7.89
N ILE A 82 -8.03 0.67 8.51
CA ILE A 82 -7.70 -0.61 7.89
C ILE A 82 -8.98 -1.41 7.62
N THR A 83 -9.13 -1.84 6.37
CA THR A 83 -10.11 -2.85 5.95
C THR A 83 -9.35 -4.08 5.48
N GLY A 84 -9.69 -5.25 6.08
CA GLY A 84 -9.19 -6.55 5.65
C GLY A 84 -9.95 -7.01 4.44
#